data_AF-A0A2V9XZ08-F1
#
_entry.id   AF-A0A2V9XZ08-F1
#
_cell.length_a   1.000
_cell.length_b   1.000
_cell.length_c   1.000
_cell.angle_alpha   90.00
_cell.angle_beta   90.00
_cell.angle_gamma   90.00
#
_symmetry.space_group_name_H-M   'P 1'
#
loop_
_entity.id
_entity.type
_entity.pdbx_description
1 polymer ?
#
loop_
_entity_poly.entity_id
_entity_poly.type
_entity_poly.pdbx_seq_one_letter_code
_entity_poly.pdbx_strand_id
1 'polypeptide(L)'
;MTATTNSKVWVSHLNARPEIRSTFPARTVHFYDTTLRDGEQTVGVVLSPQQKLEIARKLDELGVSRIEAGFPRVSAEDAEAIQLMSKANLKAELWGFSRAVRADLE
;
A
#
# COMPACT_ATOMS: atom_id res chain seq x y z
N MET A 1 13.66 15.73 27.77
CA MET A 1 12.41 15.08 27.33
C MET A 1 12.16 15.50 25.89
N THR A 2 12.68 14.74 24.92
CA THR A 2 12.49 15.02 23.50
C THR A 2 11.05 14.71 23.14
N ALA A 3 10.35 15.71 22.60
CA ALA A 3 8.97 15.59 22.17
C ALA A 3 8.83 14.38 21.25
N THR A 4 8.14 13.34 21.73
CA THR A 4 7.52 12.34 20.87
C THR A 4 6.44 13.08 20.10
N THR A 5 6.83 13.63 18.95
CA THR A 5 5.89 14.00 17.91
C THR A 5 4.99 12.79 17.71
N ASN A 6 3.69 13.02 17.75
CA ASN A 6 2.65 12.00 17.64
C ASN A 6 2.62 11.41 16.22
N SER A 7 3.75 10.88 15.74
CA SER A 7 3.88 10.26 14.44
C SER A 7 3.35 8.85 14.56
N LYS A 8 2.35 8.50 13.75
CA LYS A 8 1.93 7.11 13.49
C LYS A 8 3.04 6.25 12.85
N VAL A 9 4.29 6.72 12.91
CA VAL A 9 5.48 6.15 12.31
C VAL A 9 6.45 5.87 13.45
N TRP A 10 6.74 4.59 13.66
CA TRP A 10 7.72 4.15 14.62
C TRP A 10 9.01 3.80 13.89
N VAL A 11 10.09 4.51 14.22
CA VAL A 11 11.43 4.25 13.71
C VAL A 11 12.41 4.16 14.86
N SER A 12 13.50 3.42 14.68
CA SER A 12 14.56 3.33 15.68
C SER A 12 15.08 4.72 16.05
N HIS A 13 15.38 4.92 17.34
CA HIS A 13 15.97 6.14 17.89
C HIS A 13 17.30 6.52 17.20
N LEU A 14 17.98 5.57 16.55
CA LEU A 14 19.16 5.81 15.73
C LEU A 14 18.89 6.84 14.61
N ASN A 15 17.68 6.85 14.07
CA ASN A 15 17.27 7.81 13.03
C ASN A 15 17.15 9.25 13.54
N ALA A 16 17.17 9.48 14.85
CA ALA A 16 17.12 10.83 15.44
C ALA A 16 18.51 11.39 15.76
N ARG A 17 19.58 10.61 15.58
CA ARG A 17 20.95 11.03 15.88
C ARG A 17 21.39 12.17 14.97
N PRO A 18 21.99 13.25 15.50
CA PRO A 18 22.40 14.41 14.69
C PRO A 18 23.33 14.06 13.53
N GLU A 19 24.27 13.14 13.72
CA GLU A 19 25.20 12.67 12.69
C GLU A 19 24.51 11.93 11.53
N ILE A 20 23.33 11.35 11.78
CA ILE A 20 22.50 10.73 10.75
C ILE A 20 21.62 11.79 10.10
N ARG A 21 20.92 12.60 10.89
CA ARG A 21 19.95 13.59 10.38
C ARG A 21 20.59 14.75 9.63
N SER A 22 21.81 15.14 9.96
CA SER A 22 22.54 16.19 9.23
C SER A 22 22.73 15.85 7.75
N THR A 23 22.82 14.56 7.43
CA THR A 23 23.04 14.06 6.05
C THR A 23 21.71 13.87 5.30
N PHE A 24 20.59 13.70 6.01
CA PHE A 24 19.29 13.39 5.42
C PHE A 24 18.23 14.44 5.78
N PRO A 25 17.91 15.37 4.86
CA PRO A 25 16.85 16.35 5.10
C PRO A 25 15.53 15.64 5.36
N ALA A 26 14.70 16.23 6.22
CA ALA A 26 13.36 15.71 6.50
C ALA A 26 12.49 15.80 5.23
N ARG A 27 11.87 14.69 4.86
CA ARG A 27 10.93 14.57 3.74
C ARG A 27 9.73 13.77 4.21
N THR A 28 8.58 14.07 3.62
CA THR A 28 7.35 13.30 3.84
C THR A 28 7.57 11.88 3.36
N VAL A 29 7.31 10.90 4.23
CA VAL A 29 7.35 9.48 3.91
C VAL A 29 5.93 9.02 3.62
N HIS A 30 5.76 8.33 2.51
CA HIS A 30 4.50 7.72 2.10
C HIS A 30 4.62 6.21 2.24
N PHE A 31 3.56 5.56 2.70
CA PHE A 31 3.49 4.11 2.73
C PHE A 31 2.90 3.59 1.41
N TYR A 32 3.61 2.63 0.83
CA TYR A 32 3.17 1.82 -0.29
C TYR A 32 2.96 0.40 0.24
N ASP A 33 1.70 -0.03 0.30
CA ASP A 33 1.32 -1.32 0.85
C ASP A 33 1.08 -2.33 -0.29
N THR A 34 1.66 -3.52 -0.15
CA THR A 34 1.57 -4.62 -1.12
C THR A 34 0.80 -5.83 -0.60
N THR A 35 0.04 -5.68 0.49
CA THR A 35 -0.73 -6.78 1.11
C THR A 35 -1.65 -7.47 0.12
N LEU A 36 -2.32 -6.69 -0.75
CA LEU A 36 -3.29 -7.21 -1.72
C LEU A 36 -2.68 -7.81 -3.00
N ARG A 37 -1.36 -7.72 -3.16
CA ARG A 37 -0.62 -8.29 -4.30
C ARG A 37 0.40 -9.29 -3.82
N ASP A 38 1.44 -8.81 -3.14
CA ASP A 38 2.57 -9.64 -2.70
C ASP A 38 2.18 -10.51 -1.51
N GLY A 39 1.35 -9.96 -0.60
CA GLY A 39 0.81 -10.70 0.54
C GLY A 39 -0.03 -11.91 0.11
N GLU A 40 -0.80 -11.78 -0.97
CA GLU A 40 -1.60 -12.88 -1.53
C GLU A 40 -0.74 -14.01 -2.13
N GLN A 41 0.53 -13.76 -2.48
CA GLN A 41 1.43 -14.84 -2.95
C GLN A 41 1.85 -15.81 -1.84
N THR A 42 1.42 -15.57 -0.60
CA THR A 42 1.63 -16.46 0.55
C THR A 42 0.82 -17.76 0.36
N VAL A 43 1.47 -18.91 0.54
CA VAL A 43 0.80 -20.22 0.46
C VAL A 43 -0.38 -20.28 1.42
N GLY A 44 -1.56 -20.63 0.88
CA GLY A 44 -2.80 -20.75 1.64
C GLY A 44 -3.57 -19.44 1.82
N VAL A 45 -3.08 -18.32 1.29
CA VAL A 45 -3.85 -17.07 1.22
C VAL A 45 -4.56 -17.00 -0.12
N VAL A 46 -5.87 -16.91 -0.09
CA VAL A 46 -6.73 -16.68 -1.25
C VAL A 46 -7.78 -15.67 -0.84
N LEU A 47 -7.75 -14.48 -1.44
CA LEU A 47 -8.65 -13.38 -1.06
C LEU A 47 -9.74 -13.21 -2.12
N SER A 48 -11.00 -13.27 -1.68
CA SER A 48 -12.12 -12.90 -2.55
C SER A 48 -12.10 -11.40 -2.87
N PRO A 49 -12.76 -10.95 -3.95
CA PRO A 49 -12.86 -9.53 -4.28
C PRO A 49 -13.38 -8.66 -3.13
N GLN A 50 -14.34 -9.18 -2.35
CA GLN A 50 -14.90 -8.49 -1.20
C GLN A 50 -13.92 -8.43 -0.02
N GLN A 51 -13.15 -9.49 0.22
CA GLN A 51 -12.08 -9.48 1.25
C GLN A 51 -10.99 -8.47 0.88
N LYS A 52 -10.58 -8.40 -0.39
CA LYS A 52 -9.63 -7.40 -0.88
C LYS A 52 -10.14 -5.97 -0.66
N LEU A 53 -11.42 -5.72 -0.97
CA LEU A 53 -12.05 -4.42 -0.71
C LEU A 53 -12.06 -4.06 0.79
N GLU A 54 -12.39 -5.01 1.66
CA GLU A 54 -12.40 -4.79 3.11
C GLU A 54 -11.02 -4.42 3.63
N ILE A 55 -9.99 -5.16 3.23
CA ILE A 55 -8.59 -4.89 3.58
C ILE A 55 -8.16 -3.52 3.03
N ALA A 56 -8.48 -3.19 1.77
CA ALA A 56 -8.16 -1.87 1.19
C ALA A 56 -8.75 -0.71 2.00
N ARG A 57 -10.00 -0.83 2.46
CA ARG A 57 -10.63 0.17 3.35
C ARG A 57 -9.88 0.31 4.68
N LYS A 58 -9.38 -0.80 5.23
CA LYS A 58 -8.60 -0.78 6.48
C LYS A 58 -7.21 -0.18 6.29
N LEU A 59 -6.55 -0.42 5.16
CA LEU A 59 -5.29 0.22 4.79
C LEU A 59 -5.48 1.74 4.61
N ASP A 60 -6.59 2.15 3.98
CA ASP A 60 -6.95 3.57 3.84
C ASP A 60 -7.21 4.24 5.20
N GLU A 61 -7.96 3.58 6.09
CA GLU A 61 -8.23 4.03 7.46
C GLU A 61 -6.93 4.19 8.27
N LEU A 62 -5.96 3.28 8.08
CA LEU A 62 -4.63 3.35 8.70
C LEU A 62 -3.84 4.59 8.24
N GLY A 63 -4.14 5.11 7.05
CA GLY A 63 -3.46 6.26 6.43
C GLY A 63 -2.36 5.85 5.45
N VAL A 64 -2.44 4.66 4.87
CA VAL A 64 -1.57 4.25 3.77
C VAL A 64 -1.79 5.18 2.58
N SER A 65 -0.70 5.62 1.94
CA SER A 65 -0.80 6.57 0.83
C SER A 65 -1.10 5.87 -0.50
N ARG A 66 -0.58 4.66 -0.69
CA ARG A 66 -0.71 3.87 -1.92
C ARG A 66 -0.97 2.40 -1.59
N ILE A 67 -1.94 1.81 -2.28
CA ILE A 67 -2.28 0.40 -2.15
C ILE A 67 -2.05 -0.27 -3.51
N GLU A 68 -1.16 -1.26 -3.55
CA GLU A 68 -1.00 -2.13 -4.71
C GLU A 68 -2.12 -3.17 -4.72
N ALA A 69 -3.13 -2.93 -5.55
CA ALA A 69 -4.44 -3.58 -5.52
C ALA A 69 -4.49 -4.94 -6.24
N GLY A 70 -3.35 -5.43 -6.74
CA GLY A 70 -3.23 -6.67 -7.50
C GLY A 70 -2.83 -6.45 -8.96
N PHE A 71 -3.08 -7.45 -9.80
CA PHE A 71 -2.76 -7.42 -11.23
C PHE A 71 -4.04 -7.69 -12.06
N PRO A 72 -4.73 -6.66 -12.58
CA PRO A 72 -6.05 -6.83 -13.21
C PRO A 72 -6.07 -7.82 -14.38
N ARG A 73 -4.92 -8.07 -15.03
CA ARG A 73 -4.82 -8.99 -16.17
C ARG A 73 -4.78 -10.46 -15.77
N VAL A 74 -4.49 -10.78 -14.50
CA VAL A 74 -4.19 -12.16 -14.07
C VAL A 74 -5.45 -13.00 -13.90
N SER A 75 -6.56 -12.39 -13.45
CA SER A 75 -7.81 -13.09 -13.18
C SER A 75 -9.02 -12.14 -13.29
N ALA A 76 -10.21 -12.72 -13.47
CA ALA A 76 -11.45 -11.93 -13.48
C ALA A 76 -11.76 -11.39 -12.07
N GLU A 77 -11.40 -12.16 -11.04
CA GLU A 77 -11.56 -11.82 -9.63
C GLU A 77 -10.69 -10.62 -9.23
N ASP A 78 -9.46 -10.54 -9.73
CA ASP A 78 -8.59 -9.36 -9.54
C ASP A 78 -9.16 -8.12 -10.22
N ALA A 79 -9.66 -8.27 -11.45
CA ALA A 79 -10.32 -7.18 -12.16
C ALA A 79 -11.57 -6.70 -11.40
N GLU A 80 -12.40 -7.61 -10.88
CA GLU A 80 -13.56 -7.29 -10.05
C GLU A 80 -13.15 -6.55 -8.77
N ALA A 81 -12.14 -7.04 -8.05
CA ALA A 81 -11.64 -6.44 -6.82
C ALA A 81 -11.20 -4.99 -7.05
N ILE A 82 -10.44 -4.74 -8.12
CA ILE A 82 -9.97 -3.40 -8.49
C ILE A 82 -11.12 -2.47 -8.88
N GLN A 83 -12.14 -2.99 -9.59
CA GLN A 83 -13.35 -2.22 -9.89
C GLN A 83 -14.17 -1.88 -8.63
N LEU A 84 -14.23 -2.77 -7.66
CA LEU A 84 -14.89 -2.51 -6.38
C LEU A 84 -14.14 -1.45 -5.58
N MET A 85 -12.80 -1.56 -5.50
CA MET A 85 -11.95 -0.59 -4.80
C MET A 85 -12.00 0.80 -5.43
N SER A 86 -12.01 0.90 -6.77
CA SER A 86 -12.08 2.20 -7.46
C SER A 86 -13.39 2.96 -7.19
N LYS A 87 -14.47 2.24 -6.88
CA LYS A 87 -15.78 2.79 -6.50
C LYS A 87 -15.91 3.05 -4.99
N ALA A 88 -14.91 2.69 -4.19
CA ALA A 88 -14.98 2.74 -2.73
C ALA A 88 -14.61 4.11 -2.11
N ASN A 89 -14.25 5.10 -2.94
CA ASN A 89 -13.89 6.45 -2.51
C ASN A 89 -12.77 6.47 -1.43
N LEU A 90 -11.73 5.66 -1.63
CA LEU A 90 -10.54 5.62 -0.78
C LEU A 90 -9.73 6.92 -0.95
N LYS A 91 -9.04 7.34 0.11
CA LYS A 91 -8.08 8.45 0.06
C LYS A 91 -6.73 8.00 -0.51
N ALA A 92 -6.36 6.74 -0.28
CA ALA A 92 -5.18 6.11 -0.84
C ALA A 92 -5.27 5.99 -2.36
N GLU A 93 -4.14 6.18 -3.04
CA GLU A 93 -4.05 5.91 -4.47
C GLU A 93 -4.07 4.39 -4.70
N LEU A 94 -4.88 3.93 -5.65
CA LEU A 94 -4.87 2.55 -6.10
C LEU A 94 -3.87 2.36 -7.23
N TRP A 95 -2.97 1.40 -7.07
CA TRP A 95 -1.94 1.05 -8.04
C TRP A 95 -2.13 -0.40 -8.49
N GLY A 96 -2.01 -0.65 -9.79
CA GLY A 96 -2.01 -2.00 -10.35
C GLY A 96 -0.60 -2.42 -10.73
N PHE A 97 -0.26 -3.70 -10.49
CA PHE A 97 0.96 -4.29 -11.02
C PHE A 97 0.78 -4.56 -12.52
N SER A 98 1.86 -4.40 -13.31
CA SER A 98 1.91 -4.83 -14.70
C SER A 98 3.32 -5.32 -15.03
N ARG A 99 3.45 -6.23 -16.00
CA ARG A 99 4.75 -6.50 -16.62
C ARG A 99 5.06 -5.39 -17.63
N ALA A 100 6.29 -5.36 -18.13
CA ALA A 100 6.73 -4.41 -19.15
C ALA A 100 6.28 -4.81 -20.57
N VAL A 101 4.98 -5.08 -20.75
CA VAL A 101 4.38 -5.44 -22.04
C VAL A 101 3.09 -4.64 -22.25
N ARG A 102 2.84 -4.22 -23.50
CA ARG A 102 1.68 -3.38 -23.83
C ARG A 102 0.35 -4.02 -23.46
N ALA A 103 0.23 -5.34 -23.63
CA ALA A 103 -0.98 -6.10 -23.36
C ALA A 103 -1.41 -6.14 -21.88
N ASP A 104 -0.59 -5.65 -20.96
CA ASP A 104 -0.93 -5.51 -19.53
C ASP A 104 -1.50 -4.11 -19.20
N LEU A 105 -1.43 -3.15 -20.13
CA LEU A 105 -1.92 -1.77 -19.98
C LEU A 105 -3.25 -1.51 -20.71
N GLU A 106 -3.62 -2.38 -21.64
CA GLU A 106 -4.84 -2.34 -22.47
C GLU A 106 -5.95 -3.20 -21.84
#